data_AF-A0A7J2J4J4-F1
#
_entry.id   AF-A0A7J2J4J4-F1
#
_cell.length_a   1.000
_cell.length_b   1.000
_cell.length_c   1.000
_cell.angle_alpha   90.00
_cell.angle_beta   90.00
_cell.angle_gamma   90.00
#
_symmetry.space_group_name_H-M   'P 1'
#
loop_
_entity.id
_entity.type
_entity.pdbx_description
1 polymer ?
#
loop_
_entity_poly.entity_id
_entity_poly.type
_entity_poly.pdbx_seq_one_letter_code
_entity_poly.pdbx_strand_id
1 'polypeptide(L)'
;MDWNLRLSTSTSPIRMVSLMLILLGLYYFSVRGERKKEIVWTLVAATSTSLFGFRLEPLVLLMALVIDLYLSGEDLRNISILCLLIPLPIVLIGYSVISHSPQEWNIGVLGLPIYRSAHTLWVFSESIGVSWPYGSTMGKAIFSMPRAREVVSEVVFGQEGISLTSTIFGPPMLDFGVPGLFSFFAILGILSSVAKSRSKLDRYPYSVFLSFLAVGVETGIEGSMLTILVTLSYVSWRVRDEEV
;
A
#
# COMPACT_ATOMS: atom_id res chain seq x y z
N MET A 1 -4.78 -4.96 -23.85
CA MET A 1 -3.46 -5.18 -23.24
C MET A 1 -3.40 -6.65 -22.87
N ASP A 2 -2.35 -7.38 -23.26
CA ASP A 2 -2.24 -8.83 -23.00
C ASP A 2 -2.28 -9.11 -21.49
N TRP A 3 -3.21 -9.97 -21.07
CA TRP A 3 -3.43 -10.33 -19.67
C TRP A 3 -2.20 -10.99 -19.05
N ASN A 4 -1.49 -11.83 -19.82
CA ASN A 4 -0.31 -12.54 -19.37
C ASN A 4 0.88 -11.60 -19.17
N LEU A 5 1.04 -10.62 -20.07
CA LEU A 5 2.07 -9.58 -19.95
C LEU A 5 1.83 -8.70 -18.71
N ARG A 6 0.57 -8.37 -18.41
CA ARG A 6 0.22 -7.62 -17.19
C ARG A 6 0.49 -8.42 -15.92
N LEU A 7 0.20 -9.72 -15.93
CA LEU A 7 0.49 -10.59 -14.78
C LEU A 7 2.00 -10.66 -14.53
N SER A 8 2.81 -10.85 -15.57
CA SER A 8 4.26 -10.96 -15.44
C SER A 8 4.95 -9.67 -15.01
N THR A 9 4.47 -8.50 -15.45
CA THR A 9 4.97 -7.21 -14.95
C THR A 9 4.55 -6.95 -13.51
N SER A 10 3.36 -7.42 -13.10
CA SER A 10 2.86 -7.24 -11.74
C SER A 10 3.59 -8.09 -10.70
N THR A 11 4.25 -9.19 -11.08
CA THR A 11 5.02 -10.04 -10.16
C THR A 11 6.52 -9.74 -10.19
N SER A 12 6.96 -8.79 -11.03
CA SER A 12 8.37 -8.51 -11.22
C SER A 12 8.97 -7.67 -10.07
N PRO A 13 10.17 -8.05 -9.56
CA PRO A 13 10.87 -7.27 -8.55
C PRO A 13 11.29 -5.87 -9.03
N ILE A 14 11.33 -5.62 -10.35
CA ILE A 14 11.60 -4.30 -10.93
C ILE A 14 10.61 -3.23 -10.44
N ARG A 15 9.38 -3.64 -10.07
CA ARG A 15 8.33 -2.76 -9.60
C ARG A 15 8.74 -2.02 -8.32
N MET A 16 9.33 -2.74 -7.37
CA MET A 16 9.78 -2.14 -6.10
C MET A 16 10.95 -1.21 -6.31
N VAL A 17 11.91 -1.59 -7.15
CA VAL A 17 13.05 -0.72 -7.51
C VAL A 17 12.55 0.57 -8.18
N SER A 18 11.61 0.46 -9.11
CA SER A 18 11.00 1.61 -9.77
C SER A 18 10.28 2.52 -8.77
N LEU A 19 9.50 1.95 -7.85
CA LEU A 19 8.81 2.72 -6.81
C LEU A 19 9.81 3.48 -5.93
N MET A 20 10.90 2.84 -5.49
CA MET A 20 11.92 3.48 -4.66
C MET A 20 12.58 4.68 -5.37
N LEU A 21 12.92 4.54 -6.65
CA LEU A 21 13.49 5.62 -7.44
C LEU A 21 12.52 6.79 -7.63
N ILE A 22 11.23 6.49 -7.85
CA ILE A 22 10.18 7.52 -7.94
C ILE A 22 10.06 8.27 -6.61
N LEU A 23 9.97 7.54 -5.50
CA LEU A 23 9.86 8.14 -4.17
C LEU A 23 11.07 9.03 -3.84
N LEU A 24 12.27 8.62 -4.23
CA LEU A 24 13.49 9.42 -4.05
C LEU A 24 13.47 10.71 -4.89
N GLY A 25 12.95 10.64 -6.12
CA GLY A 25 12.75 11.82 -6.96
C GLY A 25 11.71 12.79 -6.39
N LEU A 26 10.61 12.29 -5.85
CA LEU A 26 9.57 13.12 -5.23
C LEU A 26 10.01 13.72 -3.90
N TYR A 27 10.78 12.96 -3.10
CA TYR A 27 11.43 13.45 -1.88
C TYR A 27 12.22 14.74 -2.14
N TYR A 28 12.99 14.78 -3.23
CA TYR A 28 13.77 15.96 -3.61
C TYR A 28 12.90 17.21 -3.81
N PHE A 29 11.75 17.09 -4.48
CA PHE A 29 10.84 18.22 -4.68
C PHE A 29 10.17 18.66 -3.37
N SER A 30 9.78 17.72 -2.52
CA SER A 30 9.16 18.02 -1.22
C SER A 30 10.12 18.78 -0.29
N VAL A 31 11.39 18.34 -0.19
CA VAL A 31 12.42 19.00 0.64
C VAL A 31 12.74 20.40 0.13
N ARG A 32 12.77 20.62 -1.18
CA ARG A 32 12.95 21.96 -1.76
C ARG A 32 11.71 22.85 -1.63
N GLY A 33 10.56 22.29 -1.27
CA GLY A 33 9.29 23.02 -1.21
C GLY A 33 8.75 23.39 -2.59
N GLU A 34 9.16 22.70 -3.65
CA GLU A 34 8.71 22.94 -5.03
C GLU A 34 7.34 22.28 -5.28
N ARG A 35 6.30 22.74 -4.56
CA ARG A 35 4.98 22.06 -4.47
C ARG A 35 4.29 21.79 -5.79
N LYS A 36 4.31 22.75 -6.71
CA LYS A 36 3.70 22.57 -8.02
C LYS A 36 4.34 21.40 -8.77
N LYS A 37 5.66 21.25 -8.68
CA LYS A 37 6.39 20.14 -9.29
C LYS A 37 6.13 18.84 -8.55
N GLU A 38 6.11 18.86 -7.22
CA GLU A 38 5.75 17.70 -6.41
C GLU A 38 4.38 17.12 -6.82
N ILE A 39 3.36 17.97 -6.92
CA ILE A 39 2.00 17.56 -7.34
C ILE A 39 2.02 17.01 -8.76
N VAL A 40 2.58 17.75 -9.73
CA VAL A 40 2.59 17.36 -11.14
C VAL A 40 3.33 16.04 -11.35
N TRP A 41 4.54 15.90 -10.79
CA TRP A 41 5.33 14.69 -10.94
C TRP A 41 4.73 13.49 -10.21
N THR A 42 4.07 13.71 -9.07
CA THR A 42 3.32 12.63 -8.41
C THR A 42 2.17 12.14 -9.31
N LEU A 43 1.39 13.04 -9.91
CA LEU A 43 0.29 12.66 -10.81
C LEU A 43 0.80 11.91 -12.06
N VAL A 44 1.91 12.37 -12.64
CA VAL A 44 2.57 11.69 -13.77
C VAL A 44 3.06 10.29 -13.36
N ALA A 45 3.71 10.17 -12.20
CA ALA A 45 4.18 8.89 -11.68
C ALA A 45 3.04 7.92 -11.37
N ALA A 46 1.97 8.40 -10.71
CA ALA A 46 0.79 7.60 -10.40
C ALA A 46 0.07 7.11 -11.67
N THR A 47 -0.06 7.98 -12.67
CA THR A 47 -0.65 7.61 -13.97
C THR A 47 0.22 6.59 -14.68
N SER A 48 1.54 6.82 -14.74
CA SER A 48 2.48 5.93 -15.43
C SER A 48 2.51 4.55 -14.80
N THR A 49 2.62 4.47 -13.46
CA THR A 49 2.59 3.21 -12.72
C THR A 49 1.26 2.48 -12.92
N SER A 50 0.13 3.19 -12.92
CA SER A 50 -1.18 2.60 -13.21
C SER A 50 -1.27 2.02 -14.63
N LEU A 51 -0.71 2.72 -15.64
CA LEU A 51 -0.64 2.23 -17.02
C LEU A 51 0.20 0.95 -17.15
N PHE A 52 1.29 0.82 -16.39
CA PHE A 52 2.08 -0.42 -16.30
C PHE A 52 1.33 -1.57 -15.61
N GLY A 53 0.14 -1.32 -15.06
CA GLY A 53 -0.69 -2.32 -14.36
C GLY A 53 -0.35 -2.44 -12.88
N PHE A 54 0.42 -1.50 -12.32
CA PHE A 54 0.71 -1.45 -10.89
C PHE A 54 -0.52 -0.99 -10.13
N ARG A 55 -0.91 -1.74 -9.10
CA ARG A 55 -2.19 -1.54 -8.38
C ARG A 55 -2.02 -0.78 -7.07
N LEU A 56 -0.91 -0.98 -6.38
CA LEU A 56 -0.67 -0.44 -5.03
C LEU A 56 0.13 0.86 -5.09
N GLU A 57 1.05 0.94 -6.04
CA GLU A 57 2.00 2.03 -6.22
C GLU A 57 1.30 3.38 -6.49
N PRO A 58 0.31 3.49 -7.40
CA PRO A 58 -0.40 4.76 -7.59
C PRO A 58 -1.08 5.25 -6.31
N LEU A 59 -1.68 4.33 -5.54
CA LEU A 59 -2.35 4.65 -4.28
C LEU A 59 -1.37 5.21 -3.25
N VAL A 60 -0.23 4.54 -3.07
CA VAL A 60 0.81 4.98 -2.13
C VAL A 60 1.35 6.35 -2.51
N LEU A 61 1.61 6.60 -3.79
CA LEU A 61 2.12 7.88 -4.27
C LEU A 61 1.13 9.03 -4.02
N LEU A 62 -0.15 8.81 -4.32
CA LEU A 62 -1.19 9.82 -4.14
C LEU A 62 -1.49 10.08 -2.67
N MET A 63 -1.54 9.03 -1.83
CA MET A 63 -1.69 9.18 -0.39
C MET A 63 -0.48 9.92 0.21
N ALA A 64 0.74 9.65 -0.26
CA ALA A 64 1.95 10.27 0.26
C ALA A 64 1.95 11.77 -0.03
N LEU A 65 1.51 12.18 -1.22
CA LEU A 65 1.33 13.58 -1.57
C LEU A 65 0.29 14.27 -0.68
N VAL A 66 -0.88 13.66 -0.48
CA VAL A 66 -1.94 14.23 0.37
C VAL A 66 -1.44 14.44 1.80
N ILE A 67 -0.75 13.43 2.35
CA ILE A 67 -0.20 13.50 3.70
C ILE A 67 0.94 14.52 3.79
N ASP A 68 1.85 14.59 2.81
CA ASP A 68 2.94 15.57 2.83
C ASP A 68 2.42 17.01 2.75
N LEU A 69 1.46 17.29 1.85
CA LEU A 69 0.83 18.60 1.74
C LEU A 69 0.11 18.99 3.05
N TYR A 70 -0.60 18.04 3.67
CA TYR A 70 -1.24 18.25 4.97
C TYR A 70 -0.22 18.58 6.06
N LEU A 71 0.83 17.79 6.20
CA LEU A 71 1.90 18.02 7.18
C LEU A 71 2.70 19.30 6.90
N SER A 72 2.69 19.77 5.66
CA SER A 72 3.32 21.02 5.24
C SER A 72 2.53 22.27 5.61
N GLY A 73 1.27 22.13 6.05
CA GLY A 73 0.39 23.26 6.33
C GLY A 73 -0.21 23.91 5.07
N GLU A 74 -0.30 23.18 3.96
CA GLU A 74 -0.99 23.67 2.76
C GLU A 74 -2.50 23.82 2.99
N ASP A 75 -3.14 24.66 2.19
CA ASP A 75 -4.58 24.93 2.33
C ASP A 75 -5.41 23.65 2.16
N LEU A 76 -6.24 23.35 3.17
CA LEU A 76 -7.18 22.23 3.19
C LEU A 76 -8.10 22.22 1.97
N ARG A 77 -8.38 23.37 1.35
CA ARG A 77 -9.17 23.44 0.12
C ARG A 77 -8.47 22.74 -1.05
N ASN A 78 -7.16 22.96 -1.23
CA ASN A 78 -6.40 22.30 -2.30
C ASN A 78 -6.26 20.80 -2.04
N ILE A 79 -6.08 20.41 -0.77
CA ILE A 79 -5.98 19.01 -0.34
C ILE A 79 -7.30 18.29 -0.56
N SER A 80 -8.44 18.89 -0.20
CA SER A 80 -9.76 18.29 -0.37
C SER A 80 -10.14 18.08 -1.84
N ILE A 81 -9.76 19.00 -2.73
CA ILE A 81 -9.92 18.82 -4.18
C ILE A 81 -9.09 17.62 -4.67
N LEU A 82 -7.83 17.49 -4.23
CA LEU A 82 -7.00 16.34 -4.54
C LEU A 82 -7.62 15.03 -4.04
N CYS A 83 -8.09 14.99 -2.79
CA CYS A 83 -8.77 13.81 -2.23
C CYS A 83 -10.02 13.40 -3.02
N LEU A 84 -10.76 14.35 -3.60
CA LEU A 84 -11.92 14.06 -4.45
C LEU A 84 -11.52 13.56 -5.85
N LEU A 85 -10.38 14.04 -6.38
CA LEU A 85 -9.93 13.69 -7.72
C LEU A 85 -9.13 12.39 -7.77
N ILE A 86 -8.46 11.99 -6.69
CA ILE A 86 -7.63 10.77 -6.61
C ILE A 86 -8.44 9.48 -6.89
N PRO A 87 -9.63 9.27 -6.31
CA PRO A 87 -10.40 8.03 -6.53
C PRO A 87 -10.90 7.86 -7.97
N LEU A 88 -11.13 8.96 -8.68
CA LEU A 88 -11.70 8.98 -10.04
C LEU A 88 -10.88 8.16 -11.05
N PRO A 89 -9.58 8.44 -11.28
CA PRO A 89 -8.76 7.65 -12.20
C PRO A 89 -8.59 6.21 -11.72
N ILE A 90 -8.54 5.95 -10.41
CA ILE A 90 -8.41 4.58 -9.87
C ILE A 90 -9.65 3.75 -10.19
N VAL A 91 -10.83 4.32 -9.98
CA VAL A 91 -12.11 3.67 -10.28
C VAL A 91 -12.28 3.48 -11.78
N LEU A 92 -11.92 4.47 -12.60
CA LEU A 92 -12.03 4.37 -14.06
C LEU A 92 -11.08 3.31 -14.64
N ILE A 93 -9.83 3.29 -14.18
CA ILE A 93 -8.85 2.30 -14.61
C ILE A 93 -9.24 0.92 -14.08
N GLY A 94 -9.62 0.82 -12.81
CA GLY A 94 -10.08 -0.43 -12.18
C GLY A 94 -11.29 -1.03 -12.90
N TYR A 95 -12.30 -0.22 -13.22
CA TYR A 95 -13.46 -0.64 -13.99
C TYR A 95 -13.06 -1.14 -15.39
N SER A 96 -12.23 -0.38 -16.11
CA SER A 96 -11.72 -0.78 -17.42
C SER A 96 -10.97 -2.13 -17.38
N VAL A 97 -10.19 -2.38 -16.32
CA VAL A 97 -9.51 -3.66 -16.11
C VAL A 97 -10.50 -4.80 -15.90
N ILE A 98 -11.53 -4.59 -15.07
CA ILE A 98 -12.54 -5.62 -14.78
C ILE A 98 -13.36 -5.94 -16.03
N SER A 99 -13.77 -4.93 -16.80
CA SER A 99 -14.55 -5.12 -18.04
C SER A 99 -13.80 -5.92 -19.13
N HIS A 100 -12.47 -5.95 -19.08
CA HIS A 100 -11.63 -6.72 -20.01
C HIS A 100 -11.01 -7.96 -19.35
N SER A 101 -11.33 -8.22 -18.09
CA SER A 101 -10.86 -9.42 -17.42
C SER A 101 -11.64 -10.63 -17.94
N PRO A 102 -11.01 -11.81 -18.04
CA PRO A 102 -11.71 -13.04 -18.41
C PRO A 102 -12.70 -13.52 -17.34
N GLN A 103 -12.84 -12.77 -16.24
CA GLN A 103 -13.77 -13.05 -15.16
C GLN A 103 -15.03 -12.19 -15.39
N GLU A 104 -16.20 -12.81 -15.45
CA GLU A 104 -17.48 -12.12 -15.69
C GLU A 104 -17.98 -11.39 -14.43
N TRP A 105 -17.34 -10.27 -14.09
CA TRP A 105 -17.72 -9.46 -12.93
C TRP A 105 -18.80 -8.46 -13.33
N ASN A 106 -20.03 -8.68 -12.89
CA ASN A 106 -21.14 -7.74 -13.06
C ASN A 106 -21.23 -6.76 -11.88
N ILE A 107 -20.21 -5.92 -11.72
CA ILE A 107 -20.17 -4.90 -10.65
C ILE A 107 -20.21 -3.52 -11.28
N GLY A 108 -21.21 -2.71 -10.91
CA GLY A 108 -21.30 -1.33 -11.35
C GLY A 108 -20.14 -0.47 -10.83
N VAL A 109 -19.82 0.62 -11.52
CA VAL A 109 -18.69 1.53 -11.20
C VAL A 109 -18.68 1.98 -9.73
N LEU A 110 -19.85 2.35 -9.19
CA LEU A 110 -20.00 2.77 -7.79
C LEU A 110 -20.06 1.59 -6.80
N GLY A 111 -20.40 0.39 -7.27
CA GLY A 111 -20.41 -0.82 -6.45
C GLY A 111 -19.02 -1.38 -6.21
N LEU A 112 -18.05 -1.03 -7.05
CA LEU A 112 -16.69 -1.55 -7.00
C LEU A 112 -15.96 -1.26 -5.68
N PRO A 113 -15.96 -0.01 -5.13
CA PRO A 113 -15.34 0.25 -3.83
C PRO A 113 -16.00 -0.50 -2.67
N ILE A 114 -17.33 -0.63 -2.69
CA ILE A 114 -18.09 -1.33 -1.64
C ILE A 114 -17.82 -2.83 -1.70
N TYR A 115 -17.85 -3.41 -2.90
CA TYR A 115 -17.53 -4.81 -3.10
C TYR A 115 -16.09 -5.11 -2.63
N ARG A 116 -15.13 -4.25 -3.00
CA ARG A 116 -13.73 -4.43 -2.62
C ARG A 116 -13.52 -4.41 -1.11
N SER A 117 -14.11 -3.44 -0.41
CA SER A 117 -14.01 -3.37 1.05
C SER A 117 -14.71 -4.54 1.73
N ALA A 118 -15.91 -4.90 1.27
CA ALA A 118 -16.66 -6.05 1.79
C ALA A 118 -15.89 -7.37 1.57
N HIS A 119 -15.34 -7.58 0.38
CA HIS A 119 -14.55 -8.76 0.05
C HIS A 119 -13.31 -8.86 0.93
N THR A 120 -12.54 -7.78 1.09
CA THR A 120 -11.34 -7.79 1.95
C THR A 120 -11.69 -8.07 3.42
N LEU A 121 -12.80 -7.53 3.94
CA LEU A 121 -13.29 -7.84 5.30
C LEU A 121 -13.76 -9.28 5.43
N TRP A 122 -14.42 -9.83 4.42
CA TRP A 122 -14.83 -11.23 4.39
C TRP A 122 -13.62 -12.17 4.42
N VAL A 123 -12.61 -11.94 3.57
CA VAL A 123 -11.34 -12.70 3.61
C VAL A 123 -10.69 -12.63 4.99
N PHE A 124 -10.73 -11.47 5.66
CA PHE A 124 -10.23 -11.36 7.03
C PHE A 124 -11.06 -12.18 8.04
N SER A 125 -12.39 -12.19 7.92
CA SER A 125 -13.26 -13.02 8.77
C SER A 125 -12.94 -14.51 8.62
N GLU A 126 -12.79 -14.98 7.38
CA GLU A 126 -12.42 -16.38 7.11
C GLU A 126 -11.01 -16.69 7.62
N SER A 127 -10.08 -15.74 7.52
CA SER A 127 -8.73 -15.87 8.07
C SER A 127 -8.75 -16.11 9.58
N ILE A 128 -9.61 -15.40 10.33
CA ILE A 128 -9.81 -15.61 11.76
C ILE A 128 -10.31 -17.04 12.03
N GLY A 129 -11.25 -17.53 11.23
CA GLY A 129 -11.80 -18.89 11.37
C GLY A 129 -10.75 -19.98 11.27
N VAL A 130 -9.73 -19.80 10.44
CA VAL A 130 -8.63 -20.77 10.24
C VAL A 130 -7.51 -20.62 11.27
N SER A 131 -7.24 -19.41 11.74
CA SER A 131 -6.02 -19.13 12.52
C SER A 131 -6.25 -18.80 13.99
N TRP A 132 -7.51 -18.75 14.45
CA TRP A 132 -7.79 -18.46 15.85
C TRP A 132 -7.38 -19.63 16.79
N PRO A 133 -6.71 -19.36 17.92
CA PRO A 133 -6.14 -18.08 18.36
C PRO A 133 -4.63 -17.95 18.11
N TYR A 134 -3.95 -19.00 17.64
CA TYR A 134 -2.48 -19.11 17.68
C TYR A 134 -1.78 -18.99 16.32
N GLY A 135 -2.53 -18.79 15.23
CA GLY A 135 -1.97 -18.78 13.88
C GLY A 135 -1.94 -20.18 13.26
N SER A 136 -1.83 -20.22 11.94
CA SER A 136 -1.76 -21.46 11.14
C SER A 136 -0.53 -21.50 10.22
N THR A 137 0.07 -20.35 9.88
CA THR A 137 1.03 -20.24 8.78
C THR A 137 2.46 -19.89 9.20
N MET A 138 2.70 -19.53 10.47
CA MET A 138 4.02 -19.36 11.08
C MET A 138 5.00 -18.46 10.31
N GLY A 139 4.50 -17.42 9.64
CA GLY A 139 5.30 -16.43 8.91
C GLY A 139 5.15 -16.50 7.39
N LYS A 140 4.52 -17.54 6.84
CA LYS A 140 4.34 -17.68 5.38
C LYS A 140 3.44 -16.59 4.80
N ALA A 141 2.39 -16.17 5.50
CA ALA A 141 1.45 -15.17 4.98
C ALA A 141 2.10 -13.78 4.82
N ILE A 142 3.10 -13.45 5.64
CA ILE A 142 3.86 -12.20 5.52
C ILE A 142 5.11 -12.37 4.65
N PHE A 143 5.91 -13.41 4.85
CA PHE A 143 7.29 -13.47 4.35
C PHE A 143 7.47 -14.24 3.04
N SER A 144 6.43 -14.91 2.51
CA SER A 144 6.51 -15.62 1.23
C SER A 144 6.48 -14.68 0.02
N MET A 145 7.53 -13.87 -0.18
CA MET A 145 7.63 -12.94 -1.32
C MET A 145 7.88 -13.68 -2.65
N PRO A 146 7.28 -13.28 -3.78
CA PRO A 146 6.25 -12.24 -3.97
C PRO A 146 4.80 -12.77 -3.83
N ARG A 147 4.62 -14.00 -3.33
CA ARG A 147 3.37 -14.78 -3.33
C ARG A 147 2.62 -14.74 -1.99
N ALA A 148 2.89 -13.76 -1.14
CA ALA A 148 2.30 -13.66 0.19
C ALA A 148 0.76 -13.67 0.15
N ARG A 149 0.16 -13.00 -0.84
CA ARG A 149 -1.29 -13.00 -1.08
C ARG A 149 -1.85 -14.30 -1.63
N GLU A 150 -1.02 -15.11 -2.29
CA GLU A 150 -1.42 -16.44 -2.75
C GLU A 150 -1.51 -17.40 -1.56
N VAL A 151 -0.61 -17.27 -0.57
CA VAL A 151 -0.67 -18.04 0.68
C VAL A 151 -2.00 -17.81 1.41
N VAL A 152 -2.50 -16.56 1.44
CA VAL A 152 -3.82 -16.25 2.02
C VAL A 152 -4.93 -17.03 1.29
N SER A 153 -4.91 -17.05 -0.03
CA SER A 153 -5.91 -17.76 -0.85
C SER A 153 -5.86 -19.27 -0.66
N GLU A 154 -4.66 -19.83 -0.65
CA GLU A 154 -4.42 -21.26 -0.48
C GLU A 154 -4.87 -21.74 0.89
N VAL A 155 -4.48 -21.02 1.95
CA VAL A 155 -4.73 -21.44 3.33
C VAL A 155 -6.18 -21.22 3.74
N VAL A 156 -6.82 -20.15 3.26
CA VAL A 156 -8.18 -19.79 3.68
C VAL A 156 -9.24 -20.44 2.79
N PHE A 157 -8.98 -20.57 1.48
CA PHE A 157 -9.98 -21.03 0.51
C PHE A 157 -9.57 -22.27 -0.29
N GLY A 158 -8.37 -22.82 -0.08
CA GLY A 158 -7.87 -23.96 -0.85
C GLY A 158 -7.63 -23.62 -2.33
N GLN A 159 -7.44 -22.33 -2.64
CA GLN A 159 -7.31 -21.85 -4.02
C GLN A 159 -5.87 -21.43 -4.33
N GLU A 160 -5.16 -22.28 -5.08
CA GLU A 160 -3.79 -22.02 -5.53
C GLU A 160 -3.73 -21.02 -6.69
N GLY A 161 -2.67 -20.22 -6.74
CA GLY A 161 -2.40 -19.28 -7.84
C GLY A 161 -3.32 -18.06 -7.91
N ILE A 162 -4.20 -17.88 -6.92
CA ILE A 162 -5.07 -16.71 -6.80
C ILE A 162 -4.51 -15.78 -5.72
N SER A 163 -4.24 -14.53 -6.07
CA SER A 163 -3.82 -13.52 -5.10
C SER A 163 -5.05 -12.83 -4.51
N LEU A 164 -5.34 -13.10 -3.23
CA LEU A 164 -6.41 -12.41 -2.50
C LEU A 164 -5.84 -11.30 -1.61
N THR A 165 -6.53 -10.16 -1.59
CA THR A 165 -6.24 -9.10 -0.63
C THR A 165 -6.91 -9.42 0.69
N SER A 166 -6.14 -9.35 1.78
CA SER A 166 -6.63 -9.35 3.15
C SER A 166 -6.42 -7.98 3.77
N THR A 167 -7.07 -7.67 4.88
CA THR A 167 -6.80 -6.42 5.60
C THR A 167 -5.38 -6.42 6.16
N ILE A 168 -4.87 -5.27 6.61
CA ILE A 168 -3.57 -5.18 7.31
C ILE A 168 -3.46 -6.14 8.52
N PHE A 169 -4.61 -6.55 9.08
CA PHE A 169 -4.70 -7.50 10.18
C PHE A 169 -4.61 -8.96 9.74
N GLY A 170 -4.91 -9.26 8.47
CA GLY A 170 -5.02 -10.63 7.96
C GLY A 170 -3.73 -11.43 8.05
N PRO A 171 -2.62 -11.01 7.43
CA PRO A 171 -1.39 -11.79 7.43
C PRO A 171 -0.80 -12.03 8.83
N PRO A 172 -0.73 -11.05 9.74
CA PRO A 172 -0.29 -11.30 11.12
C PRO A 172 -1.23 -12.26 11.88
N MET A 173 -2.54 -12.15 11.67
CA MET A 173 -3.53 -13.06 12.26
C MET A 173 -3.38 -14.48 11.73
N LEU A 174 -3.11 -14.67 10.43
CA LEU A 174 -2.87 -15.98 9.84
C LEU A 174 -1.55 -16.59 10.32
N ASP A 175 -0.49 -15.79 10.41
CA ASP A 175 0.83 -16.30 10.76
C ASP A 175 0.93 -16.70 12.23
N PHE A 176 0.39 -15.88 13.13
CA PHE A 176 0.68 -15.95 14.56
C PHE A 176 -0.54 -15.74 15.45
N GLY A 177 -1.74 -15.65 14.86
CA GLY A 177 -2.99 -15.50 15.59
C GLY A 177 -3.09 -14.18 16.36
N VAL A 178 -3.86 -14.20 17.45
CA VAL A 178 -4.11 -13.03 18.29
C VAL A 178 -2.81 -12.46 18.90
N PRO A 179 -1.92 -13.29 19.49
CA PRO A 179 -0.69 -12.77 20.09
C PRO A 179 0.19 -12.05 19.06
N GLY A 180 0.40 -12.67 17.89
CA GLY A 180 1.24 -12.04 16.88
C GLY A 180 0.60 -10.84 16.21
N LEU A 181 -0.74 -10.77 16.10
CA LEU A 181 -1.42 -9.54 15.70
C LEU A 181 -1.03 -8.38 16.64
N PHE A 182 -1.16 -8.55 17.95
CA PHE A 182 -0.79 -7.51 18.92
C PHE A 182 0.70 -7.17 18.87
N SER A 183 1.58 -8.18 18.84
CA SER A 183 3.03 -7.95 18.74
C SER A 183 3.40 -7.19 17.47
N PHE A 184 2.79 -7.54 16.35
CA PHE A 184 3.04 -6.91 15.06
C PHE A 184 2.64 -5.44 15.05
N PHE A 185 1.44 -5.10 15.56
CA PHE A 185 1.00 -3.72 15.65
C PHE A 185 1.80 -2.91 16.69
N ALA A 186 2.30 -3.55 17.75
CA ALA A 186 3.23 -2.90 18.67
C ALA A 186 4.54 -2.52 17.95
N ILE A 187 5.11 -3.42 17.13
CA ILE A 187 6.30 -3.14 16.30
C ILE A 187 6.02 -2.01 15.31
N LEU A 188 4.89 -2.06 14.59
CA LEU A 188 4.50 -0.98 13.68
C LEU A 188 4.33 0.36 14.40
N GLY A 189 3.79 0.34 15.63
CA GLY A 189 3.68 1.53 16.48
C GLY A 189 5.04 2.13 16.84
N ILE A 190 6.01 1.28 17.20
CA ILE A 190 7.40 1.70 17.45
C ILE A 190 8.02 2.30 16.19
N LEU A 191 7.93 1.59 15.05
CA LEU A 191 8.46 2.07 13.77
C LEU A 191 7.85 3.41 13.34
N SER A 192 6.54 3.58 13.54
CA SER A 192 5.83 4.84 13.27
C SER A 192 6.29 5.97 14.19
N SER A 193 6.53 5.69 15.48
CA SER A 193 7.06 6.66 16.43
C SER A 193 8.46 7.13 16.06
N VAL A 194 9.30 6.22 15.57
CA VAL A 194 10.65 6.53 15.06
C VAL A 194 10.58 7.31 13.75
N ALA A 195 9.67 6.94 12.84
CA ALA A 195 9.48 7.62 11.56
C ALA A 195 8.77 8.99 11.69
N LYS A 196 8.17 9.29 12.85
CA LYS A 196 7.34 10.47 13.05
C LYS A 196 8.10 11.74 12.68
N SER A 197 7.52 12.50 11.75
CA SER A 197 8.12 13.75 11.28
C SER A 197 8.27 14.79 12.39
N ARG A 198 9.46 15.38 12.46
CA ARG A 198 9.86 16.47 13.36
C ARG A 198 10.55 17.61 12.61
N SER A 199 10.94 17.40 11.36
CA SER A 199 11.61 18.40 10.53
C SER A 199 11.09 18.39 9.09
N LYS A 200 11.64 19.27 8.25
CA LYS A 200 11.30 19.30 6.82
C LYS A 200 11.87 18.10 6.07
N LEU A 201 12.98 17.52 6.56
CA LEU A 201 13.69 16.43 5.90
C LEU A 201 13.04 15.07 6.16
N ASP A 202 12.43 14.85 7.32
CA ASP A 202 11.76 13.58 7.64
C ASP A 202 10.27 13.54 7.27
N ARG A 203 9.70 14.68 6.85
CA ARG A 203 8.27 14.81 6.51
C ARG A 203 7.81 13.91 5.37
N TYR A 204 8.52 13.91 4.24
CA TYR A 204 8.13 13.11 3.09
C TYR A 204 8.32 11.60 3.34
N PRO A 205 9.44 11.12 3.92
CA PRO A 205 9.57 9.73 4.36
C PRO A 205 8.44 9.29 5.31
N TYR A 206 8.06 10.14 6.26
CA TYR A 206 6.93 9.86 7.15
C TYR A 206 5.59 9.80 6.42
N SER A 207 5.38 10.67 5.44
CA SER A 207 4.18 10.69 4.60
C SER A 207 4.05 9.40 3.79
N VAL A 208 5.15 8.91 3.23
CA VAL A 208 5.22 7.61 2.54
C VAL A 208 4.94 6.46 3.52
N PHE A 209 5.54 6.48 4.71
CA PHE A 209 5.30 5.48 5.75
C PHE A 209 3.81 5.36 6.10
N LEU A 210 3.14 6.48 6.36
CA LEU A 210 1.71 6.51 6.65
C LEU A 210 0.86 6.04 5.47
N SER A 211 1.29 6.35 4.24
CA SER A 211 0.59 5.94 3.02
C SER A 211 0.58 4.44 2.83
N PHE A 212 1.73 3.79 3.08
CA PHE A 212 1.81 2.34 3.10
C PHE A 212 0.83 1.75 4.12
N LEU A 213 0.80 2.26 5.36
CA LEU A 213 -0.15 1.79 6.37
C LEU A 213 -1.61 1.97 5.95
N ALA A 214 -1.96 3.14 5.40
CA ALA A 214 -3.32 3.44 4.96
C ALA A 214 -3.77 2.51 3.83
N VAL A 215 -2.92 2.30 2.82
CA VAL A 215 -3.22 1.38 1.71
C VAL A 215 -3.25 -0.07 2.19
N GLY A 216 -2.38 -0.42 3.15
CA GLY A 216 -2.33 -1.74 3.77
C GLY A 216 -3.65 -2.18 4.40
N VAL A 217 -4.51 -1.24 4.81
CA VAL A 217 -5.84 -1.56 5.35
C VAL A 217 -6.67 -2.37 4.35
N GLU A 218 -6.56 -2.10 3.05
CA GLU A 218 -7.28 -2.84 2.01
C GLU A 218 -6.44 -3.95 1.38
N THR A 219 -5.12 -3.77 1.30
CA THR A 219 -4.25 -4.68 0.52
C THR A 219 -3.53 -5.73 1.35
N GLY A 220 -3.48 -5.56 2.66
CA GLY A 220 -2.72 -6.40 3.57
C GLY A 220 -1.27 -5.94 3.66
N ILE A 221 -0.52 -6.60 4.54
CA ILE A 221 0.91 -6.36 4.72
C ILE A 221 1.73 -7.55 4.25
N GLU A 222 2.77 -7.25 3.50
CA GLU A 222 3.73 -8.23 2.99
C GLU A 222 5.12 -7.86 3.47
N GLY A 223 6.03 -8.83 3.45
CA GLY A 223 7.39 -8.60 3.89
C GLY A 223 8.11 -7.50 3.10
N SER A 224 7.76 -7.29 1.83
CA SER A 224 8.30 -6.19 1.03
C SER A 224 7.92 -4.81 1.56
N MET A 225 6.64 -4.63 1.90
CA MET A 225 6.12 -3.43 2.55
C MET A 225 6.78 -3.23 3.91
N LEU A 226 6.98 -4.30 4.69
CA LEU A 226 7.70 -4.23 5.97
C LEU A 226 9.15 -3.75 5.78
N THR A 227 9.86 -4.26 4.78
CA THR A 227 11.22 -3.79 4.47
C THR A 227 11.22 -2.30 4.21
N ILE A 228 10.26 -1.80 3.42
CA ILE A 228 10.13 -0.37 3.12
C ILE A 228 9.86 0.44 4.38
N LEU A 229 8.92 0.01 5.22
CA LEU A 229 8.58 0.69 6.47
C LEU A 229 9.80 0.77 7.41
N VAL A 230 10.56 -0.32 7.56
CA VAL A 230 11.80 -0.34 8.35
C VAL A 230 12.84 0.61 7.77
N THR A 231 13.04 0.60 6.44
CA THR A 231 13.98 1.51 5.78
C THR A 231 13.59 2.98 5.98
N LEU A 232 12.31 3.32 5.85
CA LEU A 232 11.82 4.69 6.05
C LEU A 232 11.98 5.14 7.52
N SER A 233 11.69 4.27 8.48
CA SER A 233 11.95 4.55 9.90
C SER A 233 13.44 4.77 10.15
N TYR A 234 14.31 3.95 9.59
CA TYR A 234 15.75 4.11 9.73
C TYR A 234 16.26 5.42 9.12
N VAL A 235 15.82 5.76 7.90
CA VAL A 235 16.20 7.03 7.24
C VAL A 235 15.74 8.22 8.06
N SER A 236 14.50 8.21 8.54
CA SER A 236 13.95 9.30 9.38
C SER A 236 14.73 9.44 10.69
N TRP A 237 15.12 8.34 11.31
CA TRP A 237 15.99 8.35 12.49
C TRP A 237 17.37 8.92 12.20
N ARG A 238 17.99 8.54 11.08
CA ARG A 238 19.35 9.00 10.76
C ARG A 238 19.40 10.48 10.43
N VAL A 239 18.40 10.98 9.70
CA VAL A 239 18.25 12.41 9.37
C VAL A 239 18.08 13.25 10.64
N ARG A 240 17.37 12.73 11.65
CA ARG A 240 17.22 13.40 12.94
C ARG A 240 18.55 13.63 13.65
N ASP A 241 19.46 12.66 13.63
CA ASP A 241 20.76 12.76 14.31
C ASP A 241 21.70 13.79 13.64
N GLU A 242 21.40 14.26 12.43
CA GLU A 242 22.19 15.29 11.74
C GLU A 242 21.71 16.72 12.03
N GLU A 243 20.52 16.89 12.62
CA GLU A 243 19.96 18.21 13.00
C GLU A 243 20.21 18.59 14.48
N VAL A 244 20.74 17.67 15.31
CA VAL A 244 21.06 17.87 16.73
C VAL A 244 22.54 18.15 16.92
#